data_AF-A0A7X8YZW1-F1
#
_entry.id   AF-A0A7X8YZW1-F1
#
_cell.length_a   1.000
_cell.length_b   1.000
_cell.length_c   1.000
_cell.angle_alpha   90.00
_cell.angle_beta   90.00
_cell.angle_gamma   90.00
#
_symmetry.space_group_name_H-M   'P 1'
#
loop_
_entity.id
_entity.type
_entity.pdbx_description
1 polymer ?
#
loop_
_entity_poly.entity_id
_entity_poly.type
_entity_poly.pdbx_seq_one_letter_code
_entity_poly.pdbx_strand_id
1 'polypeptide(L)'
;MHLRLSFALVFMLLLACAPAQAQEPQTMPAQKKVLCVDCPGAIVVKDNGAQAARLIDAPEGVKLIEEPGIIVWTPTAGQAGQHVIKVGINQGEGERIRQYDILVKPLERVLFVFAHSDDEFPIFSKLIHFVRTGKDVRCIWLVNKEGRHLESQEAMDKIGLPAEKLFKAGQELATVESLKLASDRILALLEEFPPDQVYMPQYECGHNQHDMAHFCALDAALRHGFEGQLYEFGLYNFHGGGPNLFSLIPAAMPSIRFTQDQQTVKLIESLIPIYKSQKAVTSYFNLALTPQQRCNTFYRPVAKWDFTRRPHTGMLWYELRANTRNDVFDKVAALTQDYLQAYPRSQDLVGMLEQDRPPNQLEICRPLVLIDPASVVQPAQE
;
A
#
# COMPACT_ATOMS: atom_id res chain seq x y z
N MET A 1 -60.73 42.72 43.13
CA MET A 1 -59.70 42.89 44.18
C MET A 1 -58.37 42.46 43.57
N HIS A 2 -57.40 43.37 43.54
CA HIS A 2 -56.12 43.25 42.83
C HIS A 2 -55.27 42.08 43.33
N LEU A 3 -54.67 41.31 42.42
CA LEU A 3 -53.43 40.60 42.70
C LEU A 3 -52.38 41.01 41.65
N ARG A 4 -51.44 41.83 42.12
CA ARG A 4 -50.20 42.18 41.44
C ARG A 4 -49.32 40.93 41.41
N LEU A 5 -48.94 40.46 40.22
CA LEU A 5 -47.72 39.67 40.05
C LEU A 5 -46.69 40.48 39.26
N SER A 6 -45.76 41.00 40.05
CA SER A 6 -44.35 41.33 39.81
C SER A 6 -43.82 41.42 38.37
N PHE A 7 -43.52 42.65 37.99
CA PHE A 7 -42.82 43.14 36.79
C PHE A 7 -41.31 42.80 36.75
N ALA A 8 -40.86 41.72 37.41
CA ALA A 8 -39.44 41.50 37.72
C ALA A 8 -38.86 40.16 37.20
N LEU A 9 -39.49 39.53 36.20
CA LEU A 9 -39.01 38.25 35.64
C LEU A 9 -39.08 38.18 34.11
N VAL A 10 -38.83 39.30 33.41
CA VAL A 10 -38.67 39.32 31.94
C VAL A 10 -37.32 39.92 31.53
N PHE A 11 -36.50 40.35 32.50
CA PHE A 11 -35.25 41.06 32.23
C PHE A 11 -34.01 40.27 32.68
N MET A 12 -33.96 38.96 32.39
CA MET A 12 -32.73 38.18 32.59
C MET A 12 -32.70 36.84 31.83
N LEU A 13 -33.04 36.85 30.53
CA LEU A 13 -32.72 35.72 29.63
C LEU A 13 -32.67 36.19 28.16
N LEU A 14 -31.98 37.30 27.94
CA LEU A 14 -31.35 37.61 26.65
C LEU A 14 -29.84 37.52 26.86
N LEU A 15 -29.37 36.32 27.22
CA LEU A 15 -27.99 35.95 26.91
C LEU A 15 -27.94 35.91 25.38
N ALA A 16 -27.28 36.92 24.82
CA ALA A 16 -27.01 37.03 23.40
C ALA A 16 -26.52 35.67 22.89
N CYS A 17 -27.33 35.01 22.07
CA CYS A 17 -26.81 34.04 21.12
C CYS A 17 -26.09 34.89 20.06
N ALA A 18 -24.87 35.31 20.38
CA ALA A 18 -23.96 35.80 19.36
C ALA A 18 -23.90 34.69 18.30
N PRO A 19 -24.06 35.00 17.00
CA PRO A 19 -23.84 33.98 15.98
C PRO A 19 -22.46 33.38 16.26
N ALA A 20 -22.37 32.05 16.39
CA ALA A 20 -21.11 31.37 16.53
C ALA A 20 -20.21 31.90 15.42
N GLN A 21 -19.23 32.72 15.79
CA GLN A 21 -18.38 33.40 14.85
C GLN A 21 -17.57 32.28 14.21
N ALA A 22 -17.87 31.95 12.96
CA ALA A 22 -17.21 30.88 12.24
C ALA A 22 -15.70 31.15 12.34
N GLN A 23 -15.03 30.31 13.11
CA GLN A 23 -13.61 30.47 13.41
C GLN A 23 -12.86 30.40 12.08
N GLU A 24 -11.96 31.36 11.82
CA GLU A 24 -11.21 31.39 10.56
C GLU A 24 -10.52 30.03 10.33
N PRO A 25 -10.51 29.52 9.08
CA PRO A 25 -9.94 28.22 8.81
C PRO A 25 -8.46 28.16 9.22
N GLN A 26 -8.13 27.23 10.11
CA GLN A 26 -6.75 27.04 10.54
C GLN A 26 -5.96 26.30 9.46
N THR A 27 -4.88 26.90 8.97
CA THR A 27 -3.98 26.26 7.99
C THR A 27 -2.96 25.39 8.74
N MET A 28 -2.90 24.11 8.38
CA MET A 28 -1.93 23.15 8.92
C MET A 28 -0.58 23.26 8.19
N PRO A 29 0.54 22.82 8.80
CA PRO A 29 1.83 22.72 8.11
C PRO A 29 1.70 21.90 6.83
N ALA A 30 2.37 22.35 5.77
CA ALA A 30 2.36 21.67 4.49
C ALA A 30 3.09 20.31 4.58
N GLN A 31 2.51 19.30 3.95
CA GLN A 31 3.07 17.95 3.88
C GLN A 31 3.71 17.73 2.52
N LYS A 32 4.96 17.26 2.50
CA LYS A 32 5.67 16.99 1.25
C LYS A 32 5.33 15.60 0.73
N LYS A 33 5.12 15.48 -0.58
CA LYS A 33 4.92 14.20 -1.26
C LYS A 33 5.67 14.17 -2.59
N VAL A 34 6.04 12.97 -3.02
CA VAL A 34 6.58 12.73 -4.36
C VAL A 34 5.63 11.84 -5.14
N LEU A 35 5.28 12.24 -6.35
CA LEU A 35 4.53 11.42 -7.30
C LEU A 35 5.33 11.27 -8.59
N CYS A 36 5.14 10.13 -9.26
CA CYS A 36 5.77 9.89 -10.54
C CYS A 36 4.81 10.15 -11.70
N VAL A 37 5.34 10.70 -12.79
CA VAL A 37 4.64 10.86 -14.06
C VAL A 37 4.03 9.54 -14.52
N ASP A 38 2.80 9.62 -15.03
CA ASP A 38 1.97 8.53 -15.57
C ASP A 38 1.72 7.38 -14.59
N CYS A 39 2.01 7.59 -13.29
CA CYS A 39 1.77 6.62 -12.23
C CYS A 39 0.59 7.08 -11.36
N PRO A 40 -0.42 6.23 -11.11
CA PRO A 40 -1.47 6.60 -10.17
C PRO A 40 -0.91 6.81 -8.75
N GLY A 41 -1.10 8.03 -8.25
CA GLY A 41 -0.83 8.44 -6.87
C GLY A 41 -2.12 8.57 -6.07
N ALA A 42 -2.04 8.32 -4.77
CA ALA A 42 -3.13 8.58 -3.86
C ALA A 42 -2.64 9.05 -2.49
N ILE A 43 -3.38 9.99 -1.89
CA ILE A 43 -3.04 10.67 -0.62
C ILE A 43 -4.30 10.70 0.25
N VAL A 44 -4.21 10.20 1.48
CA VAL A 44 -5.29 10.30 2.47
C VAL A 44 -5.34 11.73 3.02
N VAL A 45 -6.52 12.34 3.06
CA VAL A 45 -6.66 13.74 3.48
C VAL A 45 -7.47 13.95 4.76
N LYS A 46 -8.17 12.92 5.22
CA LYS A 46 -8.98 12.90 6.45
C LYS A 46 -8.34 11.99 7.48
N ASP A 47 -8.39 12.37 8.77
CA ASP A 47 -7.91 11.49 9.84
C ASP A 47 -8.98 10.48 10.26
N ASN A 48 -10.25 10.74 9.97
CA ASN A 48 -11.39 9.90 10.34
C ASN A 48 -12.50 10.02 9.29
N GLY A 49 -13.18 8.91 9.00
CA GLY A 49 -14.31 8.86 8.07
C GLY A 49 -15.51 9.76 8.44
N ALA A 50 -15.62 10.21 9.70
CA ALA A 50 -16.65 11.18 10.08
C ALA A 50 -16.37 12.62 9.61
N GLN A 51 -15.13 12.95 9.23
CA GLN A 51 -14.77 14.27 8.73
C GLN A 51 -15.31 14.44 7.31
N ALA A 52 -15.77 15.64 6.93
CA ALA A 52 -16.05 15.95 5.54
C ALA A 52 -14.83 16.63 4.90
N ALA A 53 -14.52 16.33 3.64
CA ALA A 53 -13.40 16.93 2.93
C ALA A 53 -13.87 17.52 1.61
N ARG A 54 -13.28 18.65 1.22
CA ARG A 54 -13.48 19.26 -0.10
C ARG A 54 -12.17 19.74 -0.69
N LEU A 55 -12.03 19.60 -2.00
CA LEU A 55 -10.89 20.15 -2.73
C LEU A 55 -11.04 21.68 -2.81
N ILE A 56 -10.02 22.41 -2.37
CA ILE A 56 -10.01 23.89 -2.40
C ILE A 56 -9.27 24.38 -3.65
N ASP A 57 -8.06 23.85 -3.86
CA ASP A 57 -7.17 24.23 -4.95
C ASP A 57 -6.29 23.04 -5.32
N ALA A 58 -6.14 22.76 -6.61
CA ALA A 58 -5.37 21.62 -7.08
C ALA A 58 -5.03 21.74 -8.58
N PRO A 59 -3.93 21.09 -9.02
CA PRO A 59 -3.65 20.89 -10.44
C PRO A 59 -4.77 20.14 -11.18
N GLU A 60 -4.78 20.30 -12.50
CA GLU A 60 -5.69 19.56 -13.38
C GLU A 60 -5.53 18.03 -13.22
N GLY A 61 -6.66 17.32 -13.22
CA GLY A 61 -6.71 15.86 -13.11
C GLY A 61 -6.72 15.32 -11.68
N VAL A 62 -6.44 16.15 -10.67
CA VAL A 62 -6.62 15.79 -9.25
C VAL A 62 -8.11 15.58 -8.96
N LYS A 63 -8.42 14.47 -8.30
CA LYS A 63 -9.79 14.16 -7.84
C LYS A 63 -9.80 13.86 -6.35
N LEU A 64 -10.79 14.38 -5.64
CA LEU A 64 -11.07 13.98 -4.27
C LEU A 64 -12.19 12.94 -4.26
N ILE A 65 -11.95 11.83 -3.60
CA ILE A 65 -12.92 10.78 -3.33
C ILE A 65 -13.42 11.01 -1.92
N GLU A 66 -14.62 11.58 -1.80
CA GLU A 66 -15.14 12.13 -0.54
C GLU A 66 -15.17 11.09 0.57
N GLU A 67 -15.67 9.88 0.29
CA GLU A 67 -15.58 8.73 1.18
C GLU A 67 -14.72 7.67 0.50
N PRO A 68 -13.49 7.40 0.99
CA PRO A 68 -12.99 7.63 2.36
C PRO A 68 -12.18 8.92 2.60
N GLY A 69 -12.16 9.88 1.68
CA GLY A 69 -11.38 11.11 1.82
C GLY A 69 -9.96 10.96 1.30
N ILE A 70 -9.85 10.64 0.01
CA ILE A 70 -8.57 10.37 -0.66
C ILE A 70 -8.45 11.24 -1.91
N ILE A 71 -7.33 11.95 -2.03
CA ILE A 71 -6.92 12.52 -3.31
C ILE A 71 -6.36 11.40 -4.17
N VAL A 72 -6.80 11.32 -5.42
CA VAL A 72 -6.16 10.52 -6.47
C VAL A 72 -5.69 11.42 -7.59
N TRP A 73 -4.48 11.14 -8.10
CA TRP A 73 -3.90 11.91 -9.20
C TRP A 73 -2.93 11.03 -9.99
N THR A 74 -3.05 11.06 -11.32
CA THR A 74 -2.04 10.52 -12.23
C THR A 74 -1.45 11.69 -13.00
N PRO A 75 -0.33 12.27 -12.51
CA PRO A 75 0.26 13.44 -13.15
C PRO A 75 0.83 13.07 -14.53
N THR A 76 0.62 13.93 -15.51
CA THR A 76 1.21 13.77 -16.85
C THR A 76 2.63 14.33 -16.91
N ALA A 77 3.38 14.00 -17.97
CA ALA A 77 4.73 14.55 -18.18
C ALA A 77 4.78 16.09 -18.19
N GLY A 78 3.73 16.74 -18.72
CA GLY A 78 3.60 18.20 -18.72
C GLY A 78 3.39 18.82 -17.34
N GLN A 79 3.10 18.00 -16.33
CA GLN A 79 2.92 18.41 -14.94
C GLN A 79 4.17 18.08 -14.09
N ALA A 80 5.34 17.82 -14.67
CA ALA A 80 6.57 17.70 -13.90
C ALA A 80 6.91 19.01 -13.17
N GLY A 81 7.41 18.91 -11.93
CA GLY A 81 7.74 20.05 -11.07
C GLY A 81 6.96 20.09 -9.76
N GLN A 82 6.98 21.23 -9.10
CA GLN A 82 6.32 21.44 -7.80
C GLN A 82 4.86 21.87 -8.00
N HIS A 83 3.97 21.27 -7.22
CA HIS A 83 2.54 21.58 -7.20
C HIS A 83 2.06 21.71 -5.76
N VAL A 84 0.95 22.43 -5.59
CA VAL A 84 0.30 22.56 -4.29
C VAL A 84 -1.12 22.03 -4.41
N ILE A 85 -1.53 21.17 -3.47
CA ILE A 85 -2.92 20.76 -3.32
C ILE A 85 -3.42 21.23 -1.96
N LYS A 86 -4.57 21.91 -1.93
CA LYS A 86 -5.22 22.38 -0.70
C LYS A 86 -6.57 21.71 -0.52
N VAL A 87 -6.81 21.21 0.68
CA VAL A 87 -8.03 20.51 1.06
C VAL A 87 -8.61 21.12 2.31
N GLY A 88 -9.90 21.42 2.28
CA GLY A 88 -10.66 21.82 3.46
C GLY A 88 -11.21 20.58 4.16
N ILE A 89 -10.94 20.45 5.45
CA ILE A 89 -11.41 19.36 6.30
C ILE A 89 -12.33 19.95 7.37
N ASN A 90 -13.60 19.56 7.34
CA ASN A 90 -14.59 19.98 8.32
C ASN A 90 -14.67 18.95 9.45
N GLN A 91 -14.45 19.42 10.68
CA GLN A 91 -14.45 18.61 11.90
C GLN A 91 -15.69 18.85 12.78
N GLY A 92 -16.75 19.49 12.25
CA GLY A 92 -17.98 19.82 12.96
C GLY A 92 -17.91 21.13 13.76
N GLU A 93 -16.73 21.46 14.31
CA GLU A 93 -16.49 22.69 15.07
C GLU A 93 -15.79 23.80 14.25
N GLY A 94 -15.33 23.48 13.05
CA GLY A 94 -14.63 24.39 12.15
C GLY A 94 -13.99 23.70 10.95
N GLU A 95 -13.54 24.49 9.98
CA GLU A 95 -12.78 24.00 8.81
C GLU A 95 -11.28 24.17 9.05
N ARG A 96 -10.50 23.14 8.72
CA ARG A 96 -9.03 23.19 8.70
C ARG A 96 -8.55 23.04 7.27
N ILE A 97 -7.55 23.81 6.89
CA ILE A 97 -6.93 23.72 5.56
C ILE A 97 -5.67 22.87 5.68
N ARG A 98 -5.65 21.73 5.00
CA ARG A 98 -4.42 20.96 4.78
C ARG A 98 -3.82 21.34 3.44
N GLN A 99 -2.50 21.47 3.42
CA GLN A 99 -1.72 21.73 2.22
C GLN A 99 -0.75 20.57 1.97
N TYR A 100 -0.64 20.16 0.71
CA TYR A 100 0.34 19.20 0.25
C TYR A 100 1.23 19.85 -0.82
N ASP A 101 2.53 19.82 -0.60
CA ASP A 101 3.54 20.24 -1.56
C ASP A 101 4.01 18.98 -2.32
N ILE A 102 3.59 18.85 -3.57
CA ILE A 102 3.82 17.66 -4.39
C ILE A 102 4.94 17.92 -5.39
N LEU A 103 6.03 17.16 -5.28
CA LEU A 103 7.02 17.05 -6.34
C LEU A 103 6.59 15.97 -7.33
N VAL A 104 6.28 16.36 -8.56
CA VAL A 104 6.09 15.44 -9.68
C VAL A 104 7.40 15.28 -10.43
N LYS A 105 7.84 14.04 -10.60
CA LYS A 105 9.08 13.71 -11.32
C LYS A 105 8.90 12.51 -12.26
N PRO A 106 9.80 12.32 -13.25
CA PRO A 106 9.86 11.08 -14.01
C PRO A 106 10.11 9.87 -13.10
N LEU A 107 9.48 8.74 -13.43
CA LEU A 107 9.81 7.44 -12.87
C LEU A 107 11.05 6.90 -13.56
N GLU A 108 12.14 6.66 -12.83
CA GLU A 108 13.38 6.12 -13.39
C GLU A 108 13.78 4.80 -12.73
N ARG A 109 13.58 4.69 -11.41
CA ARG A 109 14.15 3.63 -10.58
C ARG A 109 13.10 2.91 -9.77
N VAL A 110 13.06 1.58 -9.85
CA VAL A 110 12.06 0.75 -9.16
C VAL A 110 12.75 -0.37 -8.40
N LEU A 111 12.35 -0.57 -7.14
CA LEU A 111 12.77 -1.69 -6.31
C LEU A 111 11.59 -2.62 -6.04
N PHE A 112 11.76 -3.92 -6.30
CA PHE A 112 10.84 -4.96 -5.84
C PHE A 112 11.45 -5.69 -4.65
N VAL A 113 10.69 -5.81 -3.57
CA VAL A 113 11.03 -6.60 -2.38
C VAL A 113 10.12 -7.83 -2.36
N PHE A 114 10.70 -9.01 -2.23
CA PHE A 114 10.01 -10.30 -2.20
C PHE A 114 10.43 -11.08 -0.96
N ALA A 115 9.55 -11.92 -0.41
CA ALA A 115 9.99 -12.86 0.62
C ALA A 115 10.71 -14.04 -0.05
N HIS A 116 10.07 -14.67 -1.03
CA HIS A 116 10.52 -15.92 -1.67
C HIS A 116 10.64 -15.82 -3.18
N SER A 117 11.50 -16.69 -3.73
CA SER A 117 11.68 -16.90 -5.16
C SER A 117 10.47 -17.59 -5.82
N ASP A 118 9.37 -16.87 -5.94
CA ASP A 118 8.10 -17.26 -6.57
C ASP A 118 7.03 -16.18 -6.35
N ASP A 119 7.28 -15.26 -5.42
CA ASP A 119 6.40 -14.12 -5.13
C ASP A 119 6.26 -13.14 -6.32
N GLU A 120 7.03 -13.32 -7.39
CA GLU A 120 6.93 -12.49 -8.60
C GLU A 120 5.66 -12.77 -9.41
N PHE A 121 5.01 -13.93 -9.22
CA PHE A 121 3.85 -14.36 -10.02
C PHE A 121 2.77 -13.28 -10.22
N PRO A 122 2.20 -12.66 -9.17
CA PRO A 122 1.15 -11.65 -9.33
C PRO A 122 1.63 -10.29 -9.87
N ILE A 123 2.93 -10.02 -9.83
CA ILE A 123 3.51 -8.71 -10.17
C ILE A 123 4.35 -8.74 -11.46
N PHE A 124 4.53 -9.91 -12.08
CA PHE A 124 5.30 -10.07 -13.33
C PHE A 124 4.91 -9.06 -14.39
N SER A 125 3.61 -8.82 -14.55
CA SER A 125 3.09 -7.80 -15.44
C SER A 125 3.76 -6.44 -15.20
N LYS A 126 3.67 -5.90 -14.00
CA LYS A 126 4.24 -4.57 -13.70
C LYS A 126 5.76 -4.57 -13.82
N LEU A 127 6.41 -5.64 -13.38
CA LEU A 127 7.87 -5.82 -13.47
C LEU A 127 8.33 -5.83 -14.95
N ILE A 128 7.72 -6.65 -15.80
CA ILE A 128 8.00 -6.73 -17.25
C ILE A 128 7.76 -5.39 -17.92
N HIS A 129 6.68 -4.69 -17.55
CA HIS A 129 6.40 -3.34 -18.08
C HIS A 129 7.55 -2.38 -17.78
N PHE A 130 8.07 -2.36 -16.55
CA PHE A 130 9.21 -1.50 -16.19
C PHE A 130 10.50 -1.88 -16.91
N VAL A 131 10.80 -3.18 -17.02
CA VAL A 131 11.98 -3.64 -17.76
C VAL A 131 11.88 -3.23 -19.23
N ARG A 132 10.73 -3.45 -19.89
CA ARG A 132 10.54 -3.10 -21.31
C ARG A 132 10.52 -1.61 -21.59
N THR A 133 10.08 -0.80 -20.63
CA THR A 133 10.09 0.66 -20.74
C THR A 133 11.41 1.30 -20.31
N GLY A 134 12.44 0.48 -20.06
CA GLY A 134 13.81 0.94 -19.81
C GLY A 134 14.02 1.53 -18.43
N LYS A 135 13.16 1.24 -17.45
CA LYS A 135 13.38 1.64 -16.06
C LYS A 135 14.54 0.85 -15.47
N ASP A 136 15.32 1.47 -14.59
CA ASP A 136 16.30 0.72 -13.81
C ASP A 136 15.54 -0.03 -12.71
N VAL A 137 15.43 -1.35 -12.87
CA VAL A 137 14.71 -2.23 -11.96
C VAL A 137 15.71 -3.01 -11.13
N ARG A 138 15.50 -3.09 -9.82
CA ARG A 138 16.20 -4.02 -8.92
C ARG A 138 15.19 -4.88 -8.18
N CYS A 139 15.57 -6.12 -7.89
CA CYS A 139 14.75 -7.05 -7.12
C CYS A 139 15.57 -7.60 -5.95
N ILE A 140 14.96 -7.71 -4.77
CA ILE A 140 15.56 -8.38 -3.61
C ILE A 140 14.62 -9.47 -3.08
N TRP A 141 15.16 -10.67 -2.87
CA TRP A 141 14.47 -11.79 -2.20
C TRP A 141 15.02 -11.96 -0.80
N LEU A 142 14.17 -11.89 0.23
CA LEU A 142 14.62 -11.84 1.62
C LEU A 142 14.96 -13.20 2.21
N VAL A 143 14.34 -14.26 1.70
CA VAL A 143 14.52 -15.64 2.15
C VAL A 143 15.08 -16.46 1.00
N ASN A 144 16.22 -17.09 1.24
CA ASN A 144 16.83 -17.98 0.25
C ASN A 144 16.60 -19.45 0.61
N LYS A 145 15.76 -20.12 -0.17
CA LYS A 145 15.67 -21.57 -0.18
C LYS A 145 16.58 -22.15 -1.26
N GLU A 146 17.37 -23.16 -0.91
CA GLU A 146 18.30 -23.80 -1.82
C GLU A 146 17.61 -24.28 -3.12
N GLY A 147 18.23 -23.98 -4.26
CA GLY A 147 17.73 -24.32 -5.60
C GLY A 147 16.64 -23.40 -6.17
N ARG A 148 15.71 -22.87 -5.36
CA ARG A 148 14.58 -22.07 -5.85
C ARG A 148 15.01 -20.74 -6.49
N HIS A 149 16.07 -20.13 -5.95
CA HIS A 149 16.59 -18.86 -6.47
C HIS A 149 17.13 -18.96 -7.91
N LEU A 150 17.51 -20.15 -8.38
CA LEU A 150 17.94 -20.35 -9.77
C LEU A 150 16.75 -20.27 -10.72
N GLU A 151 15.57 -20.73 -10.30
CA GLU A 151 14.34 -20.64 -11.09
C GLU A 151 13.90 -19.18 -11.26
N SER A 152 13.89 -18.39 -10.18
CA SER A 152 13.64 -16.93 -10.28
C SER A 152 14.68 -16.26 -11.16
N GLN A 153 15.97 -16.59 -11.01
CA GLN A 153 17.03 -16.00 -11.83
C GLN A 153 16.84 -16.32 -13.32
N GLU A 154 16.48 -17.55 -13.69
CA GLU A 154 16.15 -17.93 -15.07
C GLU A 154 14.92 -17.17 -15.59
N ALA A 155 13.90 -16.97 -14.74
CA ALA A 155 12.72 -16.18 -15.10
C ALA A 155 13.07 -14.69 -15.31
N MET A 156 13.92 -14.11 -14.46
CA MET A 156 14.40 -12.73 -14.60
C MET A 156 15.26 -12.53 -15.85
N ASP A 157 16.16 -13.47 -16.15
CA ASP A 157 16.97 -13.45 -17.38
C ASP A 157 16.08 -13.45 -18.63
N LYS A 158 15.05 -14.31 -18.64
CA LYS A 158 14.11 -14.43 -19.77
C LYS A 158 13.30 -13.16 -20.05
N ILE A 159 13.08 -12.31 -19.05
CA ILE A 159 12.40 -11.02 -19.23
C ILE A 159 13.37 -9.85 -19.44
N GLY A 160 14.68 -10.11 -19.45
CA GLY A 160 15.73 -9.13 -19.69
C GLY A 160 16.24 -8.38 -18.46
N LEU A 161 16.02 -8.91 -17.25
CA LEU A 161 16.55 -8.34 -16.01
C LEU A 161 17.84 -9.07 -15.61
N PRO A 162 19.02 -8.44 -15.73
CA PRO A 162 20.30 -9.13 -15.60
C PRO A 162 20.67 -9.40 -14.14
N ALA A 163 21.54 -10.39 -13.90
CA ALA A 163 21.82 -10.94 -12.58
C ALA A 163 22.36 -9.92 -11.57
N GLU A 164 23.10 -8.90 -12.01
CA GLU A 164 23.61 -7.81 -11.17
C GLU A 164 22.52 -6.92 -10.57
N LYS A 165 21.29 -7.01 -11.07
CA LYS A 165 20.11 -6.33 -10.53
C LYS A 165 19.34 -7.19 -9.52
N LEU A 166 19.78 -8.43 -9.29
CA LEU A 166 19.10 -9.43 -8.48
C LEU A 166 19.85 -9.63 -7.16
N PHE A 167 19.23 -9.19 -6.07
CA PHE A 167 19.80 -9.21 -4.73
C PHE A 167 19.14 -10.29 -3.89
N LYS A 168 19.91 -10.86 -2.96
CA LYS A 168 19.41 -11.88 -2.05
C LYS A 168 19.74 -11.44 -0.62
N ALA A 169 18.73 -11.44 0.23
CA ALA A 169 18.85 -11.36 1.66
C ALA A 169 18.80 -12.78 2.25
N GLY A 170 19.34 -12.90 3.47
CA GLY A 170 19.91 -14.15 4.00
C GLY A 170 18.92 -15.29 4.26
N GLN A 171 18.55 -15.43 5.53
CA GLN A 171 17.94 -16.63 6.12
C GLN A 171 16.45 -16.41 6.45
N GLU A 172 15.82 -17.44 7.01
CA GLU A 172 14.44 -17.41 7.51
C GLU A 172 14.12 -16.15 8.33
N LEU A 173 12.99 -15.50 8.04
CA LEU A 173 12.49 -14.30 8.76
C LEU A 173 11.70 -14.69 10.01
N ALA A 174 12.39 -15.26 11.00
CA ALA A 174 11.76 -15.89 12.16
C ALA A 174 12.25 -15.36 13.53
N THR A 175 13.23 -14.46 13.54
CA THR A 175 13.87 -13.90 14.74
C THR A 175 14.09 -12.40 14.60
N VAL A 176 14.21 -11.67 15.71
CA VAL A 176 14.44 -10.21 15.70
C VAL A 176 15.70 -9.87 14.92
N GLU A 177 16.76 -10.67 15.08
CA GLU A 177 18.03 -10.52 14.38
C GLU A 177 17.88 -10.75 12.87
N SER A 178 17.11 -11.76 12.46
CA SER A 178 16.84 -12.01 11.04
C SER A 178 16.02 -10.89 10.39
N LEU A 179 15.02 -10.34 11.09
CA LEU A 179 14.25 -9.19 10.60
C LEU A 179 15.15 -7.95 10.47
N LYS A 180 15.99 -7.71 11.47
CA LYS A 180 16.92 -6.58 11.46
C LYS A 180 17.89 -6.69 10.29
N LEU A 181 18.46 -7.88 10.09
CA LEU A 181 19.37 -8.14 8.97
C LEU A 181 18.68 -7.93 7.62
N ALA A 182 17.44 -8.41 7.46
CA ALA A 182 16.67 -8.24 6.23
C ALA A 182 16.38 -6.75 5.98
N SER A 183 15.90 -6.02 6.99
CA SER A 183 15.63 -4.60 6.87
C SER A 183 16.91 -3.78 6.61
N ASP A 184 18.04 -4.11 7.23
CA ASP A 184 19.33 -3.46 6.96
C ASP A 184 19.81 -3.66 5.53
N ARG A 185 19.55 -4.83 4.93
CA ARG A 185 19.88 -5.09 3.52
C ARG A 185 19.00 -4.31 2.57
N ILE A 186 17.72 -4.14 2.89
CA ILE A 186 16.82 -3.27 2.13
C ILE A 186 17.29 -1.82 2.28
N LEU A 187 17.61 -1.37 3.49
CA LEU A 187 18.13 -0.02 3.75
C LEU A 187 19.39 0.27 2.93
N ALA A 188 20.36 -0.64 2.92
CA ALA A 188 21.58 -0.49 2.11
C ALA A 188 21.26 -0.37 0.61
N LEU A 189 20.26 -1.10 0.11
CA LEU A 189 19.80 -0.95 -1.26
C LEU A 189 19.11 0.39 -1.52
N LEU A 190 18.31 0.90 -0.58
CA LEU A 190 17.70 2.23 -0.70
C LEU A 190 18.78 3.32 -0.74
N GLU A 191 19.86 3.18 0.02
CA GLU A 191 20.98 4.13 0.04
C GLU A 191 21.83 4.06 -1.25
N GLU A 192 22.17 2.85 -1.71
CA GLU A 192 22.97 2.64 -2.93
C GLU A 192 22.18 2.97 -4.20
N PHE A 193 20.89 2.69 -4.17
CA PHE A 193 19.97 2.83 -5.29
C PHE A 193 18.67 3.46 -4.77
N PRO A 194 18.62 4.79 -4.59
CA PRO A 194 17.41 5.43 -4.06
C PRO A 194 16.27 5.33 -5.09
N PRO A 195 15.31 4.40 -4.94
CA PRO A 195 14.31 4.20 -5.97
C PRO A 195 13.27 5.31 -5.93
N ASP A 196 12.53 5.50 -7.01
CA ASP A 196 11.35 6.37 -7.01
C ASP A 196 10.12 5.60 -6.47
N GLN A 197 10.09 4.28 -6.70
CA GLN A 197 9.03 3.39 -6.23
C GLN A 197 9.58 2.09 -5.64
N VAL A 198 8.96 1.63 -4.54
CA VAL A 198 9.22 0.31 -3.95
C VAL A 198 7.92 -0.50 -3.94
N TYR A 199 7.99 -1.75 -4.39
CA TYR A 199 6.88 -2.70 -4.37
C TYR A 199 7.16 -3.85 -3.41
N MET A 200 6.19 -4.21 -2.58
CA MET A 200 6.30 -5.31 -1.61
C MET A 200 4.99 -6.11 -1.47
N PRO A 201 5.00 -7.35 -0.96
CA PRO A 201 3.79 -8.08 -0.63
C PRO A 201 2.92 -7.31 0.36
N GLN A 202 1.60 -7.42 0.25
CA GLN A 202 0.67 -6.89 1.24
C GLN A 202 0.77 -7.65 2.58
N TYR A 203 0.60 -6.95 3.71
CA TYR A 203 0.30 -7.57 4.99
C TYR A 203 -1.09 -8.23 4.95
N GLU A 204 -1.11 -9.54 4.77
CA GLU A 204 -2.33 -10.26 4.39
C GLU A 204 -2.60 -11.50 5.26
N CYS A 205 -1.65 -11.89 6.12
CA CYS A 205 -1.70 -13.14 6.89
C CYS A 205 -1.92 -14.39 6.02
N GLY A 206 -1.31 -14.33 4.83
CA GLY A 206 -1.17 -15.40 3.83
C GLY A 206 -0.05 -16.36 4.20
N HIS A 207 1.15 -15.80 4.36
CA HIS A 207 2.37 -16.46 4.83
C HIS A 207 3.19 -15.53 5.74
N ASN A 208 3.73 -16.05 6.85
CA ASN A 208 4.47 -15.25 7.84
C ASN A 208 5.65 -14.49 7.26
N GLN A 209 6.46 -15.14 6.41
CA GLN A 209 7.60 -14.48 5.78
C GLN A 209 7.19 -13.38 4.78
N HIS A 210 5.98 -13.41 4.20
CA HIS A 210 5.48 -12.34 3.32
C HIS A 210 5.17 -11.09 4.14
N ASP A 211 4.45 -11.29 5.24
CA ASP A 211 4.10 -10.23 6.19
C ASP A 211 5.37 -9.61 6.81
N MET A 212 6.38 -10.43 7.12
CA MET A 212 7.69 -9.96 7.60
C MET A 212 8.51 -9.25 6.53
N ALA A 213 8.38 -9.61 5.25
CA ALA A 213 9.01 -8.87 4.16
C ALA A 213 8.42 -7.47 4.01
N HIS A 214 7.09 -7.35 4.10
CA HIS A 214 6.40 -6.07 4.16
C HIS A 214 6.93 -5.23 5.34
N PHE A 215 6.93 -5.79 6.55
CA PHE A 215 7.42 -5.11 7.75
C PHE A 215 8.86 -4.60 7.58
N CYS A 216 9.78 -5.46 7.09
CA CYS A 216 11.17 -5.10 6.89
C CYS A 216 11.36 -3.97 5.86
N ALA A 217 10.55 -3.96 4.79
CA ALA A 217 10.59 -2.92 3.77
C ALA A 217 10.13 -1.56 4.31
N LEU A 218 9.06 -1.55 5.11
CA LEU A 218 8.60 -0.33 5.78
C LEU A 218 9.61 0.17 6.80
N ASP A 219 10.18 -0.71 7.62
CA ASP A 219 11.22 -0.34 8.59
C ASP A 219 12.46 0.25 7.90
N ALA A 220 12.87 -0.32 6.76
CA ALA A 220 13.98 0.21 5.98
C ALA A 220 13.67 1.59 5.41
N ALA A 221 12.48 1.76 4.83
CA ALA A 221 12.03 3.03 4.27
C ALA A 221 11.90 4.13 5.34
N LEU A 222 11.40 3.81 6.53
CA LEU A 222 11.35 4.71 7.67
C LEU A 222 12.76 5.18 8.07
N ARG A 223 13.68 4.23 8.26
CA ARG A 223 15.04 4.53 8.72
C ARG A 223 15.86 5.28 7.67
N HIS A 224 15.56 5.08 6.39
CA HIS A 224 16.11 5.85 5.28
C HIS A 224 15.56 7.29 5.23
N GLY A 225 14.36 7.55 5.75
CA GLY A 225 13.62 8.78 5.46
C GLY A 225 13.15 8.82 4.00
N PHE A 226 12.67 7.68 3.50
CA PHE A 226 12.29 7.50 2.10
C PHE A 226 11.07 8.37 1.72
N GLU A 227 11.26 9.30 0.76
CA GLU A 227 10.20 10.19 0.26
C GLU A 227 9.53 9.69 -1.03
N GLY A 228 10.04 8.60 -1.62
CA GLY A 228 9.45 7.98 -2.82
C GLY A 228 8.15 7.24 -2.50
N GLN A 229 7.60 6.57 -3.51
CA GLN A 229 6.30 5.91 -3.37
C GLN A 229 6.46 4.46 -2.94
N LEU A 230 5.73 4.06 -1.91
CA LEU A 230 5.66 2.68 -1.44
C LEU A 230 4.35 2.06 -1.91
N TYR A 231 4.43 0.91 -2.57
CA TYR A 231 3.31 0.15 -3.07
C TYR A 231 3.29 -1.26 -2.48
N GLU A 232 2.10 -1.77 -2.20
CA GLU A 232 1.85 -3.16 -1.83
C GLU A 232 1.07 -3.89 -2.92
N PHE A 233 1.32 -5.18 -3.11
CA PHE A 233 0.58 -6.06 -4.03
C PHE A 233 0.10 -7.34 -3.33
N GLY A 234 -1.04 -7.87 -3.77
CA GLY A 234 -1.64 -9.06 -3.15
C GLY A 234 -0.99 -10.35 -3.64
N LEU A 235 -0.70 -11.28 -2.73
CA LEU A 235 -0.24 -12.63 -3.08
C LEU A 235 -1.39 -13.61 -2.89
N TYR A 236 -1.75 -13.94 -1.64
CA TYR A 236 -2.89 -14.78 -1.34
C TYR A 236 -3.40 -14.61 0.09
N ASN A 237 -4.72 -14.53 0.24
CA ASN A 237 -5.36 -14.34 1.54
C ASN A 237 -6.71 -15.05 1.63
N PHE A 238 -7.29 -15.05 2.83
CA PHE A 238 -8.56 -15.72 3.11
C PHE A 238 -9.65 -14.75 3.57
N HIS A 239 -9.50 -13.46 3.24
CA HIS A 239 -10.50 -12.44 3.53
C HIS A 239 -11.86 -12.82 2.91
N GLY A 240 -12.94 -12.60 3.65
CA GLY A 240 -14.29 -12.98 3.19
C GLY A 240 -14.60 -14.48 3.28
N GLY A 241 -13.73 -15.29 3.89
CA GLY A 241 -14.00 -16.71 4.20
C GLY A 241 -13.72 -17.68 3.06
N GLY A 242 -13.00 -17.25 2.02
CA GLY A 242 -12.58 -18.09 0.90
C GLY A 242 -11.21 -17.68 0.36
N PRO A 243 -10.56 -18.53 -0.46
CA PRO A 243 -9.25 -18.25 -0.98
C PRO A 243 -9.28 -17.14 -2.04
N ASN A 244 -8.54 -16.06 -1.80
CA ASN A 244 -8.31 -14.99 -2.76
C ASN A 244 -6.87 -15.06 -3.24
N LEU A 245 -6.67 -15.19 -4.56
CA LEU A 245 -5.35 -15.21 -5.19
C LEU A 245 -5.12 -13.89 -5.92
N PHE A 246 -3.89 -13.39 -5.82
CA PHE A 246 -3.40 -12.21 -6.55
C PHE A 246 -4.27 -10.96 -6.38
N SER A 247 -4.96 -10.85 -5.24
CA SER A 247 -5.95 -9.83 -4.94
C SER A 247 -5.66 -9.20 -3.60
N LEU A 248 -5.91 -7.90 -3.47
CA LEU A 248 -5.67 -7.15 -2.24
C LEU A 248 -6.82 -7.32 -1.24
N ILE A 249 -6.49 -7.37 0.05
CA ILE A 249 -7.50 -7.21 1.11
C ILE A 249 -7.99 -5.74 1.09
N PRO A 250 -9.31 -5.48 1.12
CA PRO A 250 -9.84 -4.12 1.14
C PRO A 250 -9.20 -3.25 2.23
N ALA A 251 -8.83 -2.03 1.88
CA ALA A 251 -8.36 -0.99 2.80
C ALA A 251 -8.74 0.38 2.23
N ALA A 252 -8.57 1.45 3.01
CA ALA A 252 -8.95 2.81 2.60
C ALA A 252 -8.33 3.21 1.26
N MET A 253 -7.05 2.88 1.05
CA MET A 253 -6.32 3.16 -0.18
C MET A 253 -6.93 2.41 -1.39
N PRO A 254 -7.15 3.10 -2.52
CA PRO A 254 -7.71 2.47 -3.71
C PRO A 254 -6.76 1.43 -4.28
N SER A 255 -7.31 0.30 -4.69
CA SER A 255 -6.58 -0.68 -5.50
C SER A 255 -6.38 -0.13 -6.91
N ILE A 256 -5.23 -0.42 -7.50
CA ILE A 256 -4.90 -0.11 -8.88
C ILE A 256 -4.73 -1.43 -9.61
N ARG A 257 -5.46 -1.58 -10.72
CA ARG A 257 -5.36 -2.73 -11.61
C ARG A 257 -4.47 -2.37 -12.79
N PHE A 258 -3.44 -3.18 -13.01
CA PHE A 258 -2.61 -3.17 -14.19
C PHE A 258 -2.94 -4.37 -15.08
N THR A 259 -3.23 -4.13 -16.36
CA THR A 259 -3.47 -5.18 -17.37
C THR A 259 -2.48 -5.09 -18.52
N GLN A 260 -2.16 -6.24 -19.11
CA GLN A 260 -1.16 -6.38 -20.18
C GLN A 260 -1.78 -6.79 -21.51
N ASP A 261 -1.02 -6.58 -22.59
CA ASP A 261 -1.33 -7.17 -23.90
C ASP A 261 -1.15 -8.70 -23.91
N GLN A 262 -1.68 -9.32 -24.98
CA GLN A 262 -1.61 -10.77 -25.18
C GLN A 262 -0.18 -11.31 -25.38
N GLN A 263 0.77 -10.50 -25.85
CA GLN A 263 2.16 -10.94 -26.02
C GLN A 263 2.84 -11.11 -24.66
N THR A 264 2.56 -10.18 -23.75
CA THR A 264 3.03 -10.20 -22.37
C THR A 264 2.37 -11.31 -21.57
N VAL A 265 1.07 -11.54 -21.76
CA VAL A 265 0.38 -12.71 -21.18
C VAL A 265 1.06 -14.01 -21.60
N LYS A 266 1.36 -14.19 -22.89
CA LYS A 266 2.10 -15.37 -23.38
C LYS A 266 3.51 -15.47 -22.79
N LEU A 267 4.20 -14.34 -22.61
CA LEU A 267 5.51 -14.33 -21.97
C LEU A 267 5.39 -14.83 -20.53
N ILE A 268 4.49 -14.27 -19.73
CA ILE A 268 4.26 -14.66 -18.32
C ILE A 268 3.89 -16.14 -18.22
N GLU A 269 2.99 -16.62 -19.08
CA GLU A 269 2.62 -18.04 -19.15
C GLU A 269 3.83 -18.94 -19.45
N SER A 270 4.82 -18.44 -20.20
CA SER A 270 6.06 -19.16 -20.46
C SER A 270 7.09 -19.07 -19.32
N LEU A 271 6.88 -18.23 -18.31
CA LEU A 271 7.71 -18.16 -17.09
C LEU A 271 7.26 -19.19 -16.06
N ILE A 272 5.96 -19.46 -15.96
CA ILE A 272 5.38 -20.39 -14.96
C ILE A 272 6.09 -21.77 -14.93
N PRO A 273 6.40 -22.42 -16.08
CA PRO A 273 7.07 -23.73 -16.08
C PRO A 273 8.53 -23.72 -15.60
N ILE A 274 9.17 -22.55 -15.49
CA ILE A 274 10.54 -22.41 -14.98
C ILE A 274 10.60 -22.79 -13.49
N TYR A 275 9.54 -22.46 -12.73
CA TYR A 275 9.40 -22.73 -11.30
C TYR A 275 8.98 -24.18 -11.02
N LYS A 276 9.82 -25.14 -11.40
CA LYS A 276 9.58 -26.59 -11.24
C LYS A 276 9.36 -26.96 -9.78
N SER A 277 10.10 -26.33 -8.87
CA SER A 277 9.97 -26.53 -7.43
C SER A 277 8.61 -26.11 -6.89
N GLN A 278 7.89 -25.22 -7.59
CA GLN A 278 6.58 -24.68 -7.21
C GLN A 278 5.42 -25.31 -8.00
N LYS A 279 5.67 -26.44 -8.69
CA LYS A 279 4.66 -27.11 -9.54
C LYS A 279 3.29 -27.30 -8.86
N ALA A 280 3.24 -27.63 -7.57
CA ALA A 280 1.98 -27.80 -6.85
C ALA A 280 1.21 -26.48 -6.72
N VAL A 281 1.91 -25.39 -6.38
CA VAL A 281 1.35 -24.04 -6.26
C VAL A 281 0.89 -23.54 -7.63
N THR A 282 1.74 -23.69 -8.65
CA THR A 282 1.42 -23.26 -10.02
C THR A 282 0.27 -24.04 -10.63
N SER A 283 0.17 -25.34 -10.33
CA SER A 283 -0.99 -26.15 -10.76
C SER A 283 -2.29 -25.66 -10.11
N TYR A 284 -2.26 -25.27 -8.83
CA TYR A 284 -3.45 -24.77 -8.14
C TYR A 284 -3.97 -23.46 -8.74
N PHE A 285 -3.12 -22.44 -8.88
CA PHE A 285 -3.59 -21.17 -9.44
C PHE A 285 -3.90 -21.27 -10.94
N ASN A 286 -3.29 -22.23 -11.67
CA ASN A 286 -3.63 -22.48 -13.08
C ASN A 286 -5.05 -23.03 -13.26
N LEU A 287 -5.56 -23.73 -12.24
CA LEU A 287 -6.94 -24.19 -12.18
C LEU A 287 -7.89 -23.08 -11.69
N ALA A 288 -7.44 -22.26 -10.74
CA ALA A 288 -8.28 -21.24 -10.09
C ALA A 288 -8.45 -19.96 -10.92
N LEU A 289 -7.49 -19.61 -11.78
CA LEU A 289 -7.47 -18.36 -12.53
C LEU A 289 -7.27 -18.62 -14.02
N THR A 290 -7.85 -17.79 -14.89
CA THR A 290 -7.51 -17.78 -16.32
C THR A 290 -6.11 -17.20 -16.56
N PRO A 291 -5.46 -17.46 -17.72
CA PRO A 291 -4.18 -16.81 -18.07
C PRO A 291 -4.21 -15.29 -17.91
N GLN A 292 -5.31 -14.66 -18.33
CA GLN A 292 -5.47 -13.22 -18.20
C GLN A 292 -5.55 -12.78 -16.73
N GLN A 293 -6.33 -13.48 -15.91
CA GLN A 293 -6.46 -13.16 -14.49
C GLN A 293 -5.12 -13.32 -13.75
N ARG A 294 -4.30 -14.32 -14.10
CA ARG A 294 -2.94 -14.48 -13.55
C ARG A 294 -2.02 -13.31 -13.89
N CYS A 295 -2.26 -12.67 -15.03
CA CYS A 295 -1.48 -11.52 -15.50
C CYS A 295 -2.06 -10.17 -15.05
N ASN A 296 -3.21 -10.15 -14.36
CA ASN A 296 -3.73 -8.90 -13.81
C ASN A 296 -3.01 -8.61 -12.49
N THR A 297 -2.23 -7.54 -12.47
CA THR A 297 -1.57 -7.09 -11.24
C THR A 297 -2.48 -6.14 -10.49
N PHE A 298 -2.75 -6.46 -9.22
CA PHE A 298 -3.41 -5.57 -8.29
C PHE A 298 -2.42 -5.07 -7.25
N TYR A 299 -2.25 -3.75 -7.19
CA TYR A 299 -1.34 -3.09 -6.28
C TYR A 299 -1.96 -1.78 -5.79
N ARG A 300 -1.44 -1.19 -4.71
CA ARG A 300 -1.89 0.12 -4.21
C ARG A 300 -0.79 0.80 -3.41
N PRO A 301 -0.83 2.13 -3.22
CA PRO A 301 0.05 2.75 -2.24
C PRO A 301 -0.18 2.08 -0.88
N VAL A 302 0.90 1.84 -0.14
CA VAL A 302 0.86 1.05 1.10
C VAL A 302 -0.24 1.55 2.03
N ALA A 303 -1.08 0.64 2.47
CA ALA A 303 -2.11 0.93 3.45
C ALA A 303 -1.52 0.91 4.86
N LYS A 304 -2.20 1.54 5.81
CA LYS A 304 -1.79 1.51 7.21
C LYS A 304 -2.07 0.15 7.83
N TRP A 305 -1.03 -0.50 8.34
CA TRP A 305 -1.12 -1.81 9.00
C TRP A 305 -0.64 -1.73 10.45
N ASP A 306 -1.32 -2.46 11.34
CA ASP A 306 -0.84 -2.79 12.67
C ASP A 306 -0.43 -4.26 12.65
N PHE A 307 0.88 -4.51 12.57
CA PHE A 307 1.47 -5.85 12.50
C PHE A 307 1.29 -6.67 13.79
N THR A 308 0.81 -6.04 14.88
CA THR A 308 0.42 -6.75 16.11
C THR A 308 -1.06 -7.16 16.09
N ARG A 309 -1.81 -6.80 15.04
CA ARG A 309 -3.22 -7.11 14.86
C ARG A 309 -3.47 -7.82 13.54
N ARG A 310 -4.57 -8.56 13.50
CA ARG A 310 -5.02 -9.22 12.27
C ARG A 310 -5.42 -8.17 11.22
N PRO A 311 -5.09 -8.37 9.93
CA PRO A 311 -5.50 -7.46 8.85
C PRO A 311 -7.02 -7.51 8.60
N HIS A 312 -7.70 -8.58 9.02
CA HIS A 312 -9.16 -8.71 8.95
C HIS A 312 -9.71 -9.61 10.07
N THR A 313 -11.05 -9.62 10.23
CA THR A 313 -11.78 -10.37 11.28
C THR A 313 -12.03 -11.84 10.94
N GLY A 314 -12.00 -12.20 9.65
CA GLY A 314 -12.18 -13.58 9.20
C GLY A 314 -11.00 -14.53 9.50
N MET A 315 -11.19 -15.80 9.17
CA MET A 315 -10.14 -16.84 9.24
C MET A 315 -8.94 -16.44 8.38
N LEU A 316 -7.72 -16.57 8.91
CA LEU A 316 -6.48 -16.26 8.22
C LEU A 316 -5.99 -17.47 7.42
N TRP A 317 -5.24 -17.24 6.35
CA TRP A 317 -4.66 -18.34 5.57
C TRP A 317 -3.68 -19.18 6.42
N TYR A 318 -3.00 -18.55 7.39
CA TYR A 318 -2.17 -19.22 8.40
C TYR A 318 -2.84 -20.41 9.08
N GLU A 319 -4.17 -20.32 9.27
CA GLU A 319 -4.97 -21.22 10.10
C GLU A 319 -5.48 -22.43 9.31
N LEU A 320 -5.36 -22.41 7.98
CA LEU A 320 -5.79 -23.50 7.11
C LEU A 320 -4.93 -24.77 7.27
N ARG A 321 -3.67 -24.63 7.69
CA ARG A 321 -2.76 -25.77 7.84
C ARG A 321 -3.00 -26.48 9.18
N ALA A 322 -3.33 -27.77 9.11
CA ALA A 322 -3.72 -28.58 10.27
C ALA A 322 -2.69 -28.63 11.42
N ASN A 323 -1.40 -28.46 11.12
CA ASN A 323 -0.31 -28.59 12.10
C ASN A 323 0.13 -27.26 12.73
N THR A 324 -0.42 -26.12 12.30
CA THR A 324 -0.03 -24.76 12.75
C THR A 324 -1.22 -23.99 13.31
N ARG A 325 -2.27 -24.72 13.70
CA ARG A 325 -3.66 -24.28 13.53
C ARG A 325 -4.11 -23.09 14.34
N ASN A 326 -3.32 -22.50 15.25
CA ASN A 326 -3.78 -21.35 16.03
C ASN A 326 -2.71 -20.32 16.49
N ASP A 327 -1.38 -20.57 16.37
CA ASP A 327 -0.39 -19.69 17.01
C ASP A 327 0.56 -18.94 16.06
N VAL A 328 0.47 -19.15 14.74
CA VAL A 328 1.37 -18.49 13.78
C VAL A 328 1.20 -16.98 13.82
N PHE A 329 -0.05 -16.50 13.86
CA PHE A 329 -0.33 -15.08 13.99
C PHE A 329 0.26 -14.54 15.30
N ASP A 330 0.00 -15.20 16.42
CA ASP A 330 0.48 -14.75 17.73
C ASP A 330 2.03 -14.70 17.79
N LYS A 331 2.71 -15.65 17.15
CA LYS A 331 4.18 -15.65 17.01
C LYS A 331 4.67 -14.48 16.17
N VAL A 332 4.01 -14.20 15.05
CA VAL A 332 4.37 -13.05 14.17
C VAL A 332 4.13 -11.73 14.90
N ALA A 333 3.00 -11.59 15.58
CA ALA A 333 2.67 -10.41 16.37
C ALA A 333 3.66 -10.21 17.54
N ALA A 334 4.00 -11.28 18.26
CA ALA A 334 5.00 -11.24 19.33
C ALA A 334 6.39 -10.87 18.80
N LEU A 335 6.83 -11.50 17.70
CA LEU A 335 8.11 -11.20 17.07
C LEU A 335 8.21 -9.73 16.62
N THR A 336 7.12 -9.20 16.04
CA THR A 336 7.03 -7.78 15.68
C THR A 336 7.13 -6.90 16.92
N GLN A 337 6.39 -7.24 17.98
CA GLN A 337 6.40 -6.49 19.24
C GLN A 337 7.81 -6.46 19.86
N ASP A 338 8.51 -7.59 19.86
CA ASP A 338 9.88 -7.72 20.36
C ASP A 338 10.85 -6.88 19.52
N TYR A 339 10.70 -6.89 18.19
CA TYR A 339 11.48 -6.02 17.31
C TYR A 339 11.27 -4.54 17.62
N LEU A 340 10.02 -4.10 17.75
CA LEU A 340 9.67 -2.71 18.05
C LEU A 340 10.17 -2.25 19.43
N GLN A 341 10.26 -3.18 20.40
CA GLN A 341 10.89 -2.90 21.70
C GLN A 341 12.41 -2.76 21.56
N ALA A 342 13.06 -3.63 20.78
CA ALA A 342 14.50 -3.60 20.54
C ALA A 342 14.94 -2.38 19.72
N TYR A 343 14.08 -1.87 18.82
CA TYR A 343 14.37 -0.76 17.91
C TYR A 343 13.31 0.35 18.02
N PRO A 344 13.40 1.24 19.03
CA PRO A 344 12.37 2.26 19.28
C PRO A 344 12.12 3.24 18.13
N ARG A 345 13.11 3.49 17.26
CA ARG A 345 12.92 4.33 16.05
C ARG A 345 11.89 3.72 15.08
N SER A 346 11.73 2.40 15.10
CA SER A 346 10.78 1.65 14.27
C SER A 346 9.35 1.70 14.81
N GLN A 347 9.13 2.20 16.03
CA GLN A 347 7.77 2.35 16.58
C GLN A 347 6.95 3.39 15.81
N ASP A 348 7.61 4.30 15.11
CA ASP A 348 6.95 5.31 14.27
C ASP A 348 6.58 4.80 12.88
N LEU A 349 6.64 3.48 12.61
CA LEU A 349 6.08 2.90 11.38
C LEU A 349 4.60 3.29 11.19
N VAL A 350 3.88 3.47 12.30
CA VAL A 350 2.48 3.92 12.34
C VAL A 350 2.32 5.41 12.00
N GLY A 351 3.33 6.25 12.28
CA GLY A 351 3.34 7.68 11.95
C GLY A 351 3.95 7.99 10.58
N MET A 352 4.80 7.10 10.05
CA MET A 352 5.31 7.13 8.67
C MET A 352 4.19 7.06 7.63
N LEU A 353 3.14 6.30 7.93
CA LEU A 353 1.94 6.15 7.09
C LEU A 353 0.86 7.07 7.66
N GLU A 354 0.57 8.17 6.95
CA GLU A 354 -0.31 9.24 7.45
C GLU A 354 -1.69 8.75 7.95
N GLN A 355 -2.00 9.22 9.18
CA GLN A 355 -3.29 9.39 9.88
C GLN A 355 -4.01 8.18 10.49
N ASP A 356 -4.75 8.50 11.55
CA ASP A 356 -5.29 7.60 12.57
C ASP A 356 -6.47 6.73 12.12
N ARG A 357 -6.67 5.67 12.91
CA ARG A 357 -7.67 4.60 12.78
C ARG A 357 -9.08 5.11 12.37
N PRO A 358 -9.73 4.54 11.34
CA PRO A 358 -11.18 4.47 11.33
C PRO A 358 -11.62 3.43 12.39
N PRO A 359 -12.55 3.79 13.31
CA PRO A 359 -12.99 2.90 14.38
C PRO A 359 -13.74 1.73 13.76
N ASN A 360 -13.10 0.56 13.82
CA ASN A 360 -13.54 -0.68 13.18
C ASN A 360 -13.56 -0.58 11.66
N GLN A 361 -13.01 -1.62 11.04
CA GLN A 361 -13.19 -2.02 9.65
C GLN A 361 -14.42 -1.33 9.03
N LEU A 362 -14.18 -0.25 8.27
CA LEU A 362 -15.07 0.01 7.17
C LEU A 362 -14.94 -1.24 6.30
N GLU A 363 -15.95 -2.11 6.39
CA GLU A 363 -16.40 -2.83 5.22
C GLU A 363 -16.59 -1.75 4.16
N ILE A 364 -15.54 -1.49 3.39
CA ILE A 364 -15.66 -0.67 2.20
C ILE A 364 -16.60 -1.49 1.34
N CYS A 365 -17.88 -1.11 1.33
CA CYS A 365 -18.95 -1.89 0.70
C CYS A 365 -18.65 -2.18 -0.78
N ARG A 366 -17.76 -1.40 -1.42
CA ARG A 366 -17.11 -1.72 -2.69
C ARG A 366 -15.67 -1.18 -2.75
N PRO A 367 -14.63 -2.02 -2.82
CA PRO A 367 -13.26 -1.54 -2.97
C PRO A 367 -13.16 -0.71 -4.26
N LEU A 368 -12.62 0.49 -4.15
CA LEU A 368 -12.38 1.33 -5.32
C LEU A 368 -11.19 0.76 -6.11
N VAL A 369 -11.42 0.45 -7.38
CA VAL A 369 -10.40 -0.04 -8.30
C VAL A 369 -10.16 1.01 -9.38
N LEU A 370 -8.98 1.60 -9.37
CA LEU A 370 -8.46 2.45 -10.44
C LEU A 370 -7.82 1.58 -11.52
N ILE A 371 -7.82 2.07 -12.76
CA ILE A 371 -7.07 1.47 -13.85
C ILE A 371 -5.77 2.24 -14.00
N ASP A 372 -4.64 1.53 -14.02
CA ASP A 372 -3.36 2.16 -14.36
C ASP A 372 -3.42 2.61 -15.82
N PRO A 373 -3.19 3.90 -16.15
CA PRO A 373 -3.24 4.38 -17.54
C PRO A 373 -2.17 3.75 -18.45
N ALA A 374 -1.08 3.23 -17.89
CA ALA A 374 -0.09 2.45 -18.64
C ALA A 374 -0.57 1.02 -18.94
N SER A 375 -1.73 0.61 -18.44
CA SER A 375 -2.36 -0.65 -18.79
C SER A 375 -2.81 -0.67 -20.25
N VAL A 376 -2.76 -1.85 -20.85
CA VAL A 376 -3.44 -2.08 -22.13
C VAL A 376 -4.92 -2.23 -21.86
N VAL A 377 -5.74 -1.33 -22.45
CA VAL A 377 -7.20 -1.42 -22.39
C VAL A 377 -7.61 -2.76 -23.01
N GLN A 378 -8.06 -3.69 -22.19
CA GLN A 378 -8.78 -4.85 -22.71
C GLN A 378 -10.12 -4.35 -23.25
N PRO A 379 -10.62 -4.85 -24.40
CA PRO A 379 -12.00 -4.58 -24.79
C PRO A 379 -12.89 -4.95 -23.60
N ALA A 380 -13.83 -4.05 -23.26
CA ALA A 380 -14.79 -4.29 -22.20
C ALA A 380 -15.43 -5.67 -22.42
N GLN A 381 -15.21 -6.60 -21.50
CA GLN A 381 -15.95 -7.85 -21.51
C GLN A 381 -17.39 -7.49 -21.14
N GLU A 382 -18.30 -7.74 -22.08
CA GLU A 382 -19.76 -7.65 -21.94
C GLU A 382 -20.30 -8.47 -20.78
#